data_AF-A0A350G0F7-F1
#
_entry.id   AF-A0A350G0F7-F1
#
_cell.length_a   1.000
_cell.length_b   1.000
_cell.length_c   1.000
_cell.angle_alpha   90.00
_cell.angle_beta   90.00
_cell.angle_gamma   90.00
#
_symmetry.space_group_name_H-M   'P 1'
#
loop_
_entity.id
_entity.type
_entity.pdbx_description
1 polymer ?
#
loop_
_entity_poly.entity_id
_entity_poly.type
_entity_poly.pdbx_seq_one_letter_code
_entity_poly.pdbx_strand_id
1 'polypeptide(L)'
;MTKRVTFNGIELKQSRYDTSTVSIFDYLEKMIIRLEKGLNKKDENFQLSINVDFAGKNRPRHKIYGNGSTRQSTKEKVAKILSNTIPRDYSHVAGSVKVNLLVQDRK
;
A
#
# COMPACT_ATOMS: atom_id res chain seq x y z
N MET A 1 -9.59 -14.83 12.40
CA MET A 1 -8.13 -14.61 12.28
C MET A 1 -7.89 -13.50 11.29
N THR A 2 -7.03 -12.55 11.69
CA THR A 2 -6.53 -11.44 10.86
C THR A 2 -5.43 -11.94 9.93
N LYS A 3 -5.20 -11.25 8.81
CA LYS A 3 -4.09 -11.55 7.90
C LYS A 3 -2.79 -10.93 8.43
N ARG A 4 -1.67 -11.56 8.12
CA ARG A 4 -0.33 -10.98 8.25
C ARG A 4 0.07 -10.40 6.91
N VAL A 5 0.63 -9.20 6.90
CA VAL A 5 1.17 -8.56 5.70
C VAL A 5 2.69 -8.47 5.84
N THR A 6 3.42 -9.13 4.94
CA THR A 6 4.88 -9.11 4.89
C THR A 6 5.35 -8.16 3.81
N PHE A 7 6.33 -7.33 4.14
CA PHE A 7 6.98 -6.44 3.20
C PHE A 7 8.07 -7.19 2.43
N ASN A 8 7.94 -7.27 1.10
CA ASN A 8 8.85 -8.03 0.25
C ASN A 8 9.82 -7.15 -0.54
N GLY A 9 9.53 -5.85 -0.66
CA GLY A 9 10.42 -4.93 -1.34
C GLY A 9 9.79 -3.56 -1.59
N ILE A 10 10.67 -2.57 -1.75
CA ILE A 10 10.33 -1.20 -2.08
C ILE A 10 11.25 -0.68 -3.17
N GLU A 11 10.67 0.03 -4.13
CA GLU A 11 11.42 0.83 -5.11
C GLU A 11 11.03 2.30 -4.91
N LEU A 12 12.01 3.15 -4.66
CA LEU A 12 11.84 4.58 -4.49
C LEU A 12 12.37 5.31 -5.73
N LYS A 13 11.54 6.14 -6.34
CA LYS A 13 11.95 7.05 -7.42
C LYS A 13 11.67 8.48 -6.99
N GLN A 14 12.72 9.24 -6.67
CA GLN A 14 12.65 10.64 -6.27
C GLN A 14 13.32 11.53 -7.34
N SER A 15 12.71 12.68 -7.68
CA SER A 15 13.18 13.56 -8.76
C SER A 15 14.11 14.68 -8.30
N ARG A 16 14.94 14.43 -7.26
CA ARG A 16 15.80 15.38 -6.53
C ARG A 16 15.11 16.08 -5.35
N TYR A 17 15.90 16.24 -4.28
CA TYR A 17 15.66 16.96 -3.03
C TYR A 17 14.73 16.30 -2.00
N ASP A 18 15.38 15.58 -1.08
CA ASP A 18 15.26 15.69 0.39
C ASP A 18 13.87 15.89 1.01
N THR A 19 12.91 15.06 0.62
CA THR A 19 11.63 14.95 1.33
C THR A 19 11.62 13.69 2.17
N SER A 20 11.59 13.90 3.49
CA SER A 20 11.50 12.97 4.61
C SER A 20 11.14 11.52 4.24
N THR A 21 12.19 10.71 4.01
CA THR A 21 12.13 9.25 3.99
C THR A 21 11.29 8.69 5.15
N VAL A 22 11.33 9.34 6.31
CA VAL A 22 10.49 9.07 7.50
C VAL A 22 8.98 9.12 7.17
N SER A 23 8.50 10.12 6.43
CA SER A 23 7.09 10.27 6.11
C SER A 23 6.57 9.19 5.15
N ILE A 24 7.44 8.66 4.28
CA ILE A 24 7.12 7.52 3.42
C ILE A 24 6.99 6.25 4.27
N PHE A 25 7.91 5.99 5.19
CA PHE A 25 7.83 4.83 6.06
C PHE A 25 6.62 4.86 6.99
N ASP A 26 6.28 6.02 7.56
CA ASP A 26 5.05 6.20 8.36
C ASP A 26 3.79 5.89 7.55
N TYR A 27 3.75 6.31 6.27
CA TYR A 27 2.66 5.99 5.36
C TYR A 27 2.55 4.47 5.13
N LEU A 28 3.69 3.81 4.86
CA LEU A 28 3.74 2.38 4.62
C LEU A 28 3.33 1.57 5.85
N GLU A 29 3.77 1.97 7.04
CA GLU A 29 3.37 1.33 8.29
C GLU A 29 1.86 1.44 8.51
N LYS A 30 1.29 2.65 8.38
CA LYS A 30 -0.17 2.86 8.48
C LYS A 30 -0.95 2.03 7.47
N MET A 31 -0.42 1.89 6.26
CA MET A 31 -1.00 1.05 5.21
C MET A 31 -1.03 -0.43 5.61
N ILE A 32 0.10 -0.97 6.06
CA ILE A 32 0.24 -2.36 6.51
C ILE A 32 -0.74 -2.63 7.65
N ILE A 33 -0.75 -1.79 8.70
CA ILE A 33 -1.65 -1.94 9.85
C ILE A 33 -3.12 -1.98 9.42
N ARG A 34 -3.52 -1.12 8.46
CA ARG A 34 -4.89 -1.08 7.97
C ARG A 34 -5.25 -2.31 7.12
N LEU A 35 -4.32 -2.83 6.32
CA LEU A 35 -4.52 -4.08 5.59
C LEU A 35 -4.67 -5.26 6.54
N GLU A 36 -3.82 -5.39 7.56
CA GLU A 36 -3.91 -6.47 8.55
C GLU A 36 -5.22 -6.45 9.35
N LYS A 37 -5.71 -5.25 9.69
CA LYS A 37 -7.00 -5.07 10.39
C LYS A 37 -8.21 -5.29 9.47
N GLY A 38 -8.11 -4.87 8.21
CA GLY A 38 -9.22 -4.92 7.27
C GLY A 38 -9.43 -6.28 6.64
N LEU A 39 -8.36 -7.04 6.40
CA LEU A 39 -8.41 -8.35 5.75
C LEU A 39 -8.66 -9.47 6.77
N ASN A 40 -9.45 -10.46 6.35
CA ASN A 40 -9.85 -11.57 7.21
C ASN A 40 -9.69 -12.92 6.50
N LYS A 41 -10.02 -14.02 7.20
CA LYS A 41 -9.90 -15.40 6.67
C LYS A 41 -10.66 -15.69 5.37
N LYS A 42 -11.65 -14.87 5.00
CA LYS A 42 -12.39 -15.03 3.72
C LYS A 42 -11.62 -14.45 2.55
N ASP A 43 -10.71 -13.51 2.81
CA ASP A 43 -9.78 -13.00 1.81
C ASP A 43 -8.69 -14.05 1.62
N GLU A 44 -8.35 -14.38 0.37
CA GLU A 44 -7.30 -15.36 0.11
C GLU A 44 -5.91 -14.77 0.36
N ASN A 45 -4.88 -15.60 0.21
CA ASN A 45 -3.50 -15.14 0.25
C ASN A 45 -3.13 -14.59 -1.13
N PHE A 46 -2.50 -13.43 -1.17
CA PHE A 46 -2.15 -12.77 -2.43
C PHE A 46 -0.90 -11.92 -2.30
N GLN A 47 -0.28 -11.67 -3.44
CA GLN A 47 0.76 -10.65 -3.57
C GLN A 47 0.10 -9.36 -4.04
N LEU A 48 0.55 -8.26 -3.44
CA LEU A 48 0.01 -6.93 -3.66
C LEU A 48 1.16 -6.01 -4.06
N SER A 49 1.17 -5.55 -5.32
CA SER A 49 2.04 -4.47 -5.75
C SER A 49 1.26 -3.17 -5.74
N ILE A 50 1.76 -2.17 -5.01
CA ILE A 50 1.13 -0.86 -4.84
C ILE A 50 2.11 0.17 -5.38
N ASN A 51 1.69 0.90 -6.41
CA ASN A 51 2.39 2.11 -6.82
C ASN A 51 1.70 3.30 -6.18
N VAL A 52 2.47 4.17 -5.56
CA VAL A 52 2.01 5.40 -4.92
C VAL A 52 2.81 6.55 -5.50
N ASP A 53 2.12 7.48 -6.13
CA ASP A 53 2.72 8.68 -6.71
C ASP A 53 2.39 9.89 -5.83
N PHE A 54 3.41 10.40 -5.16
CA PHE A 54 3.37 11.64 -4.40
C PHE A 54 3.93 12.76 -5.28
N ALA A 55 3.33 13.00 -6.43
CA ALA A 55 3.64 14.20 -7.21
C ALA A 55 2.94 15.37 -6.51
N GLY A 56 3.67 16.44 -6.15
CA GLY A 56 3.13 17.61 -5.43
C GLY A 56 1.96 18.36 -6.10
N LYS A 57 1.46 17.87 -7.24
CA LYS A 57 0.26 18.37 -7.94
C LYS A 57 -0.91 17.37 -7.99
N ASN A 58 -0.74 16.10 -7.63
CA ASN A 58 -1.76 15.06 -7.75
C ASN A 58 -1.93 14.25 -6.46
N ARG A 59 -3.18 13.85 -6.16
CA ARG A 59 -3.45 12.90 -5.08
C ARG A 59 -2.76 11.56 -5.35
N PRO A 60 -2.27 10.86 -4.32
CA PRO A 60 -1.71 9.52 -4.49
C PRO A 60 -2.71 8.58 -5.15
N ARG A 61 -2.32 8.01 -6.29
CA ARG A 61 -3.12 6.99 -7.00
C ARG A 61 -2.52 5.63 -6.71
N HIS A 62 -3.33 4.70 -6.21
CA HIS A 62 -2.93 3.31 -6.03
C HIS A 62 -3.24 2.51 -7.28
N LYS A 63 -2.21 1.88 -7.87
CA LYS A 63 -2.42 0.76 -8.80
C LYS A 63 -2.13 -0.53 -8.05
N ILE A 64 -3.19 -1.32 -7.85
CA ILE A 64 -3.12 -2.64 -7.22
C ILE A 64 -2.94 -3.69 -8.31
N TYR A 65 -1.81 -4.39 -8.28
CA TYR A 65 -1.65 -5.62 -9.06
C TYR A 65 -1.81 -6.79 -8.10
N GLY A 66 -2.88 -7.58 -8.29
CA GLY A 66 -3.04 -8.88 -7.68
C GLY A 66 -2.71 -9.95 -8.71
N ASN A 67 -1.84 -10.91 -8.36
CA ASN A 67 -1.60 -12.06 -9.22
C ASN A 67 -2.89 -12.89 -9.40
N GLY A 68 -3.00 -13.58 -10.54
CA GLY A 68 -4.22 -14.03 -11.21
C GLY A 68 -5.27 -14.86 -10.45
N SER A 69 -5.05 -15.20 -9.18
CA SER A 69 -6.04 -15.85 -8.32
C SER A 69 -6.86 -14.88 -7.46
N THR A 70 -6.45 -13.61 -7.30
CA THR A 70 -7.14 -12.69 -6.36
C THR A 70 -8.56 -12.36 -6.81
N ARG A 71 -9.56 -12.76 -6.02
CA ARG A 71 -10.98 -12.48 -6.20
C ARG A 71 -11.26 -10.98 -6.28
N GLN A 72 -12.21 -10.61 -7.12
CA GLN A 72 -12.63 -9.22 -7.32
C GLN A 72 -13.07 -8.55 -6.01
N SER A 73 -13.80 -9.27 -5.16
CA SER A 73 -14.23 -8.78 -3.84
C SER A 73 -13.05 -8.39 -2.93
N THR A 74 -11.95 -9.15 -2.98
CA THR A 74 -10.75 -8.85 -2.20
C THR A 74 -10.00 -7.65 -2.80
N LYS A 75 -9.94 -7.52 -4.14
CA LYS A 75 -9.37 -6.34 -4.81
C LYS A 75 -10.11 -5.05 -4.43
N GLU A 76 -11.43 -5.06 -4.45
CA GLU A 76 -12.27 -3.90 -4.08
C GLU A 76 -12.09 -3.53 -2.61
N LYS A 77 -12.04 -4.53 -1.74
CA LYS A 77 -11.80 -4.33 -0.30
C LYS A 77 -10.42 -3.73 -0.04
N VAL A 78 -9.38 -4.24 -0.69
CA VAL A 78 -8.02 -3.68 -0.62
C VAL A 78 -8.02 -2.24 -1.13
N ALA A 79 -8.63 -1.96 -2.28
CA ALA A 79 -8.73 -0.60 -2.82
C ALA A 79 -9.39 0.37 -1.83
N LYS A 80 -10.49 -0.05 -1.19
CA LYS A 80 -11.20 0.74 -0.15
C LYS A 80 -10.35 0.97 1.10
N ILE A 81 -9.57 -0.02 1.52
CA ILE A 81 -8.64 0.13 2.65
C ILE A 81 -7.57 1.15 2.31
N LEU A 82 -6.92 1.02 1.14
CA LEU A 82 -5.83 1.88 0.69
C LEU A 82 -6.29 3.33 0.47
N SER A 83 -7.46 3.56 -0.12
CA SER A 83 -8.00 4.91 -0.33
C SER A 83 -8.21 5.67 0.99
N ASN A 84 -8.50 4.96 2.08
CA ASN A 84 -8.68 5.55 3.39
C ASN A 84 -7.35 5.78 4.12
N THR A 85 -6.26 5.15 3.68
CA THR A 85 -4.93 5.21 4.30
C THR A 85 -4.19 6.51 3.96
N ILE A 86 -4.53 7.18 2.85
CA ILE A 86 -3.91 8.45 2.46
C ILE A 86 -4.44 9.57 3.39
N PRO A 87 -3.66 10.13 4.35
CA PRO A 87 -4.01 11.39 4.99
C PRO A 87 -4.12 12.53 3.97
N ARG A 88 -4.88 13.55 4.36
CA ARG A 88 -5.26 14.67 3.50
C ARG A 88 -4.08 15.50 2.97
N ASP A 89 -2.88 15.37 3.53
CA ASP A 89 -1.74 16.19 3.13
C ASP A 89 -0.42 15.42 3.05
N TYR A 90 0.00 15.14 1.82
CA TYR A 90 1.35 14.70 1.44
C TYR A 90 1.92 15.62 0.35
N SER A 91 1.43 16.87 0.29
CA SER A 91 1.86 17.84 -0.72
C SER A 91 3.38 18.11 -0.69
N HIS A 92 4.03 17.82 0.45
CA HIS A 92 5.46 17.95 0.67
C HIS A 92 6.30 16.73 0.28
N VAL A 93 5.70 15.59 -0.09
CA VAL A 93 6.47 14.42 -0.54
C VAL A 93 6.55 14.52 -2.06
N ALA A 94 7.76 14.58 -2.63
CA ALA A 94 7.96 14.61 -4.08
C ALA A 94 8.61 13.30 -4.54
N GLY A 95 7.81 12.39 -5.10
CA GLY A 95 8.34 11.14 -5.64
C GLY A 95 7.30 10.05 -5.80
N SER A 96 7.77 8.88 -6.22
CA SER A 96 6.92 7.69 -6.33
C SER A 96 7.55 6.51 -5.62
N VAL A 97 6.68 5.68 -5.06
CA VAL A 97 7.03 4.49 -4.29
C VAL A 97 6.27 3.31 -4.86
N LYS A 98 6.99 2.26 -5.23
CA LYS A 98 6.40 0.96 -5.52
C LYS A 98 6.69 0.02 -4.36
N VAL A 99 5.64 -0.56 -3.81
CA VAL A 99 5.69 -1.47 -2.66
C VAL A 99 5.20 -2.83 -3.10
N ASN A 100 5.94 -3.88 -2.78
CA ASN A 100 5.51 -5.26 -2.98
C ASN A 100 5.26 -5.91 -1.62
N LEU A 101 4.05 -6.39 -1.43
CA LEU A 101 3.57 -6.99 -0.18
C LEU A 101 3.11 -8.43 -0.43
N LEU A 102 3.29 -9.28 0.57
CA LEU A 102 2.73 -10.64 0.61
C LEU A 102 1.72 -10.72 1.76
N VAL A 103 0.47 -10.99 1.42
CA VAL A 103 -0.63 -11.13 2.38
C VAL A 103 -0.89 -12.61 2.62
N GLN A 104 -0.78 -13.05 3.87
CA GLN A 104 -0.91 -14.45 4.27
C GLN A 104 -1.75 -14.61 5.54
N ASP A 105 -2.26 -15.82 5.77
CA ASP A 105 -2.87 -16.16 7.05
C ASP A 105 -1.86 -16.07 8.19
N ARG A 106 -2.30 -15.53 9.32
CA ARG A 106 -1.52 -15.54 10.55
C ARG A 106 -1.54 -16.97 11.09
N LYS A 107 -0.38 -17.63 11.06
CA LYS A 107 -0.16 -18.92 11.74
C LYS A 107 -0.31 -18.75 13.25
#